data_AF-A0A2T1CHZ8-F1
#
_entry.id   AF-A0A2T1CHZ8-F1
#
_cell.length_a   1.000
_cell.length_b   1.000
_cell.length_c   1.000
_cell.angle_alpha   90.00
_cell.angle_beta   90.00
_cell.angle_gamma   90.00
#
_symmetry.space_group_name_H-M   'P 1'
#
loop_
_entity.id
_entity.type
_entity.pdbx_description
1 polymer ?
#
loop_
_entity_poly.entity_id
_entity_poly.type
_entity_poly.pdbx_seq_one_letter_code
_entity_poly.pdbx_strand_id
1 'polypeptide(L)'
;MFGYRNTSLLLLENGRFNRINSHSTDLGFYNYLDLVAQYSSGLYRDDIQKAIITEAIYGVESNCQQAIKGFTSRIRIEDLIRSTSKKYQERERTVIVTAIKRADEEYWGLLSRWLSEKLPPLGQLDRVIYCGGSTPFIETLINDYFKNWQGKLFNTNKIGIELLEKLDLSHTSKNKFIEQYLPVRLADAWGEFIELANLKL
;
A
#
# COMPACT_ATOMS: atom_id res chain seq x y z
N MET A 1 -2.25 -2.80 9.14
CA MET A 1 -1.28 -3.49 8.25
C MET A 1 -2.04 -4.22 7.15
N PHE A 2 -1.87 -3.81 5.90
CA PHE A 2 -2.49 -4.39 4.70
C PHE A 2 -1.50 -5.33 4.02
N GLY A 3 -1.53 -6.61 4.39
CA GLY A 3 -0.60 -7.63 3.92
C GLY A 3 -1.07 -8.35 2.65
N TYR A 4 -0.18 -9.20 2.12
CA TYR A 4 -0.49 -10.00 0.94
C TYR A 4 -1.58 -11.05 1.22
N ARG A 5 -1.48 -11.76 2.36
CA ARG A 5 -2.40 -12.84 2.75
C ARG A 5 -3.52 -12.40 3.69
N ASN A 6 -3.30 -11.34 4.46
CA ASN A 6 -4.22 -10.90 5.49
C ASN A 6 -4.14 -9.39 5.68
N THR A 7 -5.16 -8.83 6.31
CA THR A 7 -5.14 -7.49 6.86
C THR A 7 -5.24 -7.59 8.38
N SER A 8 -4.39 -6.87 9.09
CA SER A 8 -4.37 -6.81 10.56
C SER A 8 -4.60 -5.39 11.05
N LEU A 9 -5.44 -5.29 12.08
CA LEU A 9 -5.70 -4.10 12.88
C LEU A 9 -5.19 -4.38 14.28
N LEU A 10 -4.22 -3.59 14.72
CA LEU A 10 -3.63 -3.68 16.05
C LEU A 10 -4.00 -2.43 16.83
N LEU A 11 -4.59 -2.61 18.01
CA LEU A 11 -4.94 -1.51 18.90
C LEU A 11 -3.92 -1.42 20.03
N LEU A 12 -3.35 -0.22 20.19
CA LEU A 12 -2.53 0.15 21.34
C LEU A 12 -3.32 1.17 22.16
N GLU A 13 -3.49 0.89 23.45
CA GLU A 13 -4.27 1.71 24.37
C GLU A 13 -3.48 1.85 25.67
N ASN A 14 -3.31 3.09 26.15
CA ASN A 14 -2.54 3.40 27.37
C ASN A 14 -1.14 2.75 27.38
N GLY A 15 -0.45 2.79 26.23
CA GLY A 15 0.88 2.22 26.05
C GLY A 15 0.94 0.69 26.05
N ARG A 16 -0.20 -0.01 25.95
CA ARG A 16 -0.28 -1.48 25.97
C ARG A 16 -1.01 -2.02 24.75
N PHE A 17 -0.60 -3.21 24.33
CA PHE A 17 -1.27 -3.94 23.27
C PHE A 17 -2.62 -4.51 23.73
N ASN A 18 -3.70 -4.02 23.11
CA ASN A 18 -5.05 -4.48 23.38
C ASN A 18 -5.37 -5.71 22.51
N ARG A 19 -5.14 -6.90 23.05
CA ARG A 19 -5.36 -8.19 22.34
C ARG A 19 -6.81 -8.44 21.96
N ILE A 20 -7.76 -7.95 22.75
CA ILE A 20 -9.19 -8.25 22.59
C ILE A 20 -9.74 -7.52 21.37
N ASN A 21 -9.36 -6.26 21.20
CA ASN A 21 -9.81 -5.39 20.11
C ASN A 21 -8.82 -5.32 18.94
N SER A 22 -7.80 -6.18 18.95
CA SER A 22 -6.91 -6.38 17.81
C SER A 22 -7.41 -7.56 16.98
N HIS A 23 -7.47 -7.37 15.67
CA HIS A 23 -8.12 -8.31 14.77
C HIS A 23 -7.29 -8.52 13.51
N SER A 24 -7.36 -9.72 12.96
CA SER A 24 -6.86 -10.03 11.61
C SER A 24 -7.99 -10.65 10.79
N THR A 25 -7.95 -10.41 9.49
CA THR A 25 -8.85 -11.02 8.51
C THR A 25 -8.04 -11.57 7.35
N ASP A 26 -8.57 -12.61 6.70
CA ASP A 26 -7.99 -13.17 5.49
C ASP A 26 -8.28 -12.31 4.25
N LEU A 27 -8.84 -11.10 4.41
CA LEU A 27 -8.91 -10.09 3.35
C LEU A 27 -7.52 -9.48 3.12
N GLY A 28 -6.68 -10.21 2.37
CA GLY A 28 -5.38 -9.74 1.89
C GLY A 28 -5.42 -9.31 0.43
N PHE A 29 -4.29 -8.79 -0.05
CA PHE A 29 -4.16 -8.38 -1.45
C PHE A 29 -4.32 -9.53 -2.45
N TYR A 30 -4.08 -10.78 -2.04
CA TYR A 30 -4.35 -11.93 -2.91
C TYR A 30 -5.84 -12.03 -3.31
N ASN A 31 -6.78 -11.60 -2.45
CA ASN A 31 -8.20 -11.57 -2.77
C ASN A 31 -8.48 -10.53 -3.86
N TYR A 32 -7.81 -9.37 -3.80
CA TYR A 32 -7.90 -8.36 -4.86
C TYR A 32 -7.43 -8.92 -6.20
N LEU A 33 -6.29 -9.60 -6.22
CA LEU A 33 -5.78 -10.21 -7.45
C LEU A 33 -6.71 -11.31 -7.98
N ASP A 34 -7.38 -12.05 -7.10
CA ASP A 34 -8.40 -13.02 -7.49
C ASP A 34 -9.62 -12.36 -8.13
N LEU A 35 -10.07 -11.23 -7.60
CA LEU A 35 -11.16 -10.45 -8.19
C LEU A 35 -10.77 -9.92 -9.58
N VAL A 36 -9.57 -9.38 -9.74
CA VAL A 36 -9.06 -8.94 -11.05
C VAL A 36 -9.07 -10.12 -12.01
N ALA A 37 -8.51 -11.27 -11.61
CA ALA A 37 -8.48 -12.49 -12.42
C ALA A 37 -9.88 -12.99 -12.79
N GLN A 38 -10.83 -12.97 -11.84
CA GLN A 38 -12.22 -13.37 -12.08
C GLN A 38 -12.92 -12.45 -13.09
N TYR A 39 -12.63 -11.16 -13.06
CA TYR A 39 -13.22 -10.18 -13.97
C TYR A 39 -12.51 -10.08 -15.32
N SER A 40 -11.27 -10.52 -15.41
CA SER A 40 -10.52 -10.59 -16.67
C SER A 40 -10.54 -12.02 -17.24
N SER A 41 -11.13 -12.21 -18.41
CA SER A 41 -11.10 -13.53 -19.05
C SER A 41 -9.67 -13.94 -19.42
N GLY A 42 -9.15 -14.98 -18.77
CA GLY A 42 -7.92 -15.66 -19.15
C GLY A 42 -6.63 -15.17 -18.47
N LEU A 43 -6.70 -14.18 -17.58
CA LEU A 43 -5.56 -13.84 -16.71
C LEU A 43 -5.67 -14.62 -15.39
N TYR A 44 -4.52 -15.00 -14.86
CA TYR A 44 -4.40 -15.62 -13.55
C TYR A 44 -3.71 -14.67 -12.58
N ARG A 45 -3.86 -14.95 -11.28
CA ARG A 45 -3.22 -14.19 -10.19
C ARG A 45 -1.73 -13.94 -10.47
N ASP A 46 -1.01 -14.97 -10.90
CA ASP A 46 0.43 -14.90 -11.18
C ASP A 46 0.77 -13.97 -12.34
N ASP A 47 -0.10 -13.87 -13.35
CA ASP A 47 0.09 -12.93 -14.47
C ASP A 47 -0.01 -11.50 -13.95
N ILE A 48 -1.05 -11.22 -13.17
CA ILE A 48 -1.33 -9.90 -12.59
C ILE A 48 -0.22 -9.50 -11.62
N GLN A 49 0.23 -10.44 -10.78
CA GLN A 49 1.31 -10.21 -9.83
C GLN A 49 2.64 -9.88 -10.53
N LYS A 50 2.96 -10.56 -11.64
CA LYS A 50 4.16 -10.25 -12.44
C LYS A 50 4.09 -8.88 -13.12
N ALA A 51 2.88 -8.41 -13.43
CA ALA A 51 2.66 -7.09 -14.02
C ALA A 51 2.66 -5.95 -12.99
N ILE A 52 2.78 -6.25 -11.69
CA ILE A 52 2.91 -5.21 -10.66
C ILE A 52 4.31 -4.61 -10.76
N ILE A 53 4.34 -3.30 -10.98
CA ILE A 53 5.54 -2.49 -10.89
C ILE A 53 5.43 -1.57 -9.69
N THR A 54 6.57 -1.31 -9.07
CA THR A 54 6.69 -0.34 -7.98
C THR A 54 7.83 0.60 -8.31
N GLU A 55 7.57 1.89 -8.24
CA GLU A 55 8.51 2.93 -8.67
C GLU A 55 8.61 4.04 -7.63
N ALA A 56 9.81 4.62 -7.53
CA ALA A 56 10.04 5.81 -6.72
C ALA A 56 9.42 7.02 -7.43
N ILE A 57 8.74 7.86 -6.67
CA ILE A 57 8.24 9.15 -7.12
C ILE A 57 9.34 10.16 -6.85
N TYR A 58 9.86 10.79 -7.90
CA TYR A 58 10.86 11.83 -7.80
C TYR A 58 10.21 13.22 -7.86
N GLY A 59 10.71 14.13 -7.05
CA GLY A 59 10.40 15.55 -7.08
C GLY A 59 11.68 16.39 -7.04
N VAL A 60 11.52 17.71 -7.06
CA VAL A 60 12.61 18.66 -7.00
C VAL A 60 12.53 19.41 -5.67
N GLU A 61 13.66 19.53 -4.98
CA GLU A 61 13.77 20.32 -3.76
C GLU A 61 14.11 21.78 -4.03
N SER A 62 14.01 22.62 -3.00
CA SER A 62 14.27 24.07 -3.05
C SER A 62 15.66 24.42 -3.58
N ASN A 63 16.61 23.48 -3.48
CA ASN A 63 17.99 23.59 -3.96
C ASN A 63 18.19 23.00 -5.37
N CYS A 64 17.10 22.72 -6.11
CA CYS A 64 17.09 22.10 -7.43
C CYS A 64 17.66 20.67 -7.49
N GLN A 65 17.80 19.98 -6.36
CA GLN A 65 18.20 18.58 -6.33
C GLN A 65 17.00 17.66 -6.50
N GLN A 66 17.20 16.56 -7.23
CA GLN A 66 16.19 15.50 -7.35
C GLN A 66 16.12 14.73 -6.02
N ALA A 67 14.92 14.63 -5.46
CA ALA A 67 14.67 13.92 -4.22
C ALA A 67 13.51 12.95 -4.37
N ILE A 68 13.55 11.85 -3.63
CA ILE A 68 12.44 10.89 -3.58
C ILE A 68 11.35 11.48 -2.70
N LYS A 69 10.14 11.59 -3.24
CA LYS A 69 8.96 12.12 -2.55
C LYS A 69 7.96 11.04 -2.15
N GLY A 70 8.16 9.81 -2.62
CA GLY A 70 7.31 8.69 -2.28
C GLY A 70 7.62 7.46 -3.12
N PHE A 71 6.76 6.47 -2.97
CA PHE A 71 6.74 5.28 -3.80
C PHE A 71 5.31 4.99 -4.20
N THR A 72 5.12 4.45 -5.40
CA THR A 72 3.82 4.01 -5.89
C THR A 72 3.92 2.63 -6.49
N SER A 73 2.84 1.87 -6.41
CA SER A 73 2.71 0.58 -7.07
C SER A 73 1.49 0.59 -7.98
N ARG A 74 1.61 -0.03 -9.14
CA ARG A 74 0.52 -0.14 -10.12
C ARG A 74 0.63 -1.43 -10.92
N ILE A 75 -0.49 -1.89 -11.43
CA ILE A 75 -0.52 -2.97 -12.43
C ILE A 75 -0.21 -2.34 -13.80
N ARG A 76 0.86 -2.79 -14.45
CA ARG A 76 1.20 -2.39 -15.82
C ARG A 76 0.36 -3.19 -16.80
N ILE A 77 -0.78 -2.62 -17.21
CA ILE A 77 -1.76 -3.27 -18.10
C ILE A 77 -1.12 -3.79 -19.39
N GLU A 78 -0.10 -3.10 -19.90
CA GLU A 78 0.62 -3.49 -21.11
C GLU A 78 1.24 -4.89 -21.02
N ASP A 79 1.66 -5.33 -19.83
CA ASP A 79 2.23 -6.68 -19.61
C ASP A 79 1.18 -7.78 -19.61
N LEU A 80 -0.09 -7.41 -19.46
CA LEU A 80 -1.22 -8.34 -19.38
C LEU A 80 -1.87 -8.55 -20.75
N ILE A 81 -1.58 -7.70 -21.73
CA ILE A 81 -2.11 -7.81 -23.09
C ILE A 81 -1.38 -8.94 -23.82
N ARG A 82 -2.11 -9.99 -24.20
CA ARG A 82 -1.56 -11.14 -24.93
C ARG A 82 -1.71 -11.02 -26.44
N SER A 83 -2.65 -10.20 -26.92
CA SER A 83 -2.88 -10.07 -28.35
C SER A 83 -1.72 -9.37 -29.08
N THR A 84 -1.36 -9.88 -30.25
CA THR A 84 -0.36 -9.26 -31.14
C THR A 84 -1.00 -8.31 -32.17
N SER A 85 -2.33 -8.29 -32.29
CA SER A 85 -3.06 -7.45 -33.25
C SER A 85 -3.54 -6.17 -32.58
N LYS A 86 -3.16 -5.01 -33.12
CA LYS A 86 -3.50 -3.69 -32.58
C LYS A 86 -5.00 -3.50 -32.27
N LYS A 87 -5.88 -4.02 -33.13
CA LYS A 87 -7.34 -3.93 -32.93
C LYS A 87 -7.79 -4.73 -31.70
N TYR A 88 -7.21 -5.90 -31.48
CA TYR A 88 -7.57 -6.76 -30.34
C TYR A 88 -6.86 -6.34 -29.05
N GLN A 89 -5.67 -5.73 -29.15
CA GLN A 89 -4.95 -5.15 -28.01
C GLN A 89 -5.78 -4.07 -27.30
N GLU A 90 -6.39 -3.15 -28.04
CA GLU A 90 -7.18 -2.08 -27.42
C GLU A 90 -8.45 -2.61 -26.73
N ARG A 91 -9.07 -3.62 -27.34
CA ARG A 91 -10.21 -4.32 -26.74
C ARG A 91 -9.80 -5.05 -25.45
N GLU A 92 -8.68 -5.75 -25.48
CA GLU A 92 -8.12 -6.47 -24.32
C GLU A 92 -7.75 -5.50 -23.20
N ARG A 93 -7.08 -4.39 -23.52
CA ARG A 93 -6.80 -3.28 -22.59
C ARG A 93 -8.07 -2.81 -21.90
N THR A 94 -9.12 -2.52 -22.67
CA THR A 94 -10.40 -2.02 -22.13
C THR A 94 -11.03 -3.03 -21.16
N VAL A 95 -10.98 -4.32 -21.50
CA VAL A 95 -11.49 -5.40 -20.63
C VAL A 95 -10.70 -5.45 -19.32
N ILE A 96 -9.36 -5.39 -19.38
CA ILE A 96 -8.49 -5.45 -18.20
C ILE A 96 -8.70 -4.22 -17.31
N VAL A 97 -8.76 -3.01 -17.88
CA VAL A 97 -9.04 -1.78 -17.12
C VAL A 97 -10.38 -1.87 -16.40
N THR A 98 -11.41 -2.38 -17.08
CA THR A 98 -12.74 -2.55 -16.50
C THR A 98 -12.72 -3.59 -15.37
N ALA A 99 -11.98 -4.68 -15.54
CA ALA A 99 -11.81 -5.71 -14.53
C ALA A 99 -11.12 -5.18 -13.26
N ILE A 100 -10.03 -4.43 -13.43
CA ILE A 100 -9.30 -3.77 -12.34
C ILE A 100 -10.23 -2.82 -11.57
N LYS A 101 -10.95 -1.94 -12.28
CA LYS A 101 -11.87 -1.00 -11.63
C LYS A 101 -12.94 -1.70 -10.79
N ARG A 102 -13.53 -2.78 -11.31
CA ARG A 102 -14.52 -3.57 -10.55
C ARG A 102 -13.92 -4.24 -9.33
N ALA A 103 -12.71 -4.79 -9.48
CA ALA A 103 -11.98 -5.38 -8.37
C ALA A 103 -11.62 -4.34 -7.29
N ASP A 104 -11.24 -3.12 -7.69
CA ASP A 104 -10.94 -2.01 -6.76
C ASP A 104 -12.18 -1.70 -5.90
N GLU A 105 -13.33 -1.50 -6.55
CA GLU A 105 -14.60 -1.19 -5.88
C GLU A 105 -15.04 -2.30 -4.92
N GLU A 106 -14.98 -3.56 -5.34
CA GLU A 106 -15.41 -4.69 -4.52
C GLU A 106 -14.44 -4.99 -3.38
N TYR A 107 -13.14 -5.05 -3.66
CA TYR A 107 -12.13 -5.32 -2.64
C TYR A 107 -12.17 -4.26 -1.55
N TRP A 108 -12.26 -2.99 -1.94
CA TRP A 108 -12.40 -1.90 -0.98
C TRP A 108 -13.73 -1.96 -0.22
N GLY A 109 -14.84 -2.32 -0.88
CA GLY A 109 -16.12 -2.53 -0.22
C GLY A 109 -16.04 -3.56 0.92
N LEU A 110 -15.39 -4.70 0.68
CA LEU A 110 -15.16 -5.73 1.70
C LEU A 110 -14.25 -5.23 2.82
N LEU A 111 -13.14 -4.58 2.46
CA LEU A 111 -12.13 -4.13 3.40
C LEU A 111 -12.64 -2.99 4.30
N SER A 112 -13.27 -1.98 3.72
CA SER A 112 -13.83 -0.83 4.44
C SER A 112 -14.98 -1.22 5.37
N ARG A 113 -15.80 -2.19 4.96
CA ARG A 113 -16.82 -2.78 5.83
C ARG A 113 -16.17 -3.47 7.03
N TRP A 114 -15.18 -4.33 6.80
CA TRP A 114 -14.46 -4.98 7.89
C TRP A 114 -13.79 -3.97 8.83
N LEU A 115 -13.18 -2.91 8.28
CA LEU A 115 -12.61 -1.82 9.07
C LEU A 115 -13.69 -1.13 9.93
N SER A 116 -14.86 -0.83 9.35
CA SER A 116 -15.97 -0.20 10.08
C SER A 116 -16.50 -1.08 11.21
N GLU A 117 -16.51 -2.40 11.02
CA GLU A 117 -16.96 -3.38 12.01
C GLU A 117 -15.95 -3.61 13.14
N LYS A 118 -14.64 -3.41 12.89
CA LYS A 118 -13.56 -3.74 13.83
C LYS A 118 -12.85 -2.56 14.46
N LEU A 119 -12.90 -1.38 13.83
CA LEU A 119 -12.34 -0.18 14.43
C LEU A 119 -13.18 0.24 15.64
N PRO A 120 -12.54 0.68 16.74
CA PRO A 120 -13.23 1.47 17.75
C PRO A 120 -13.89 2.70 17.12
N PRO A 121 -14.91 3.29 17.77
CA PRO A 121 -15.47 4.56 17.34
C PRO A 121 -14.35 5.56 17.05
N LEU A 122 -14.36 6.19 15.87
CA LEU A 122 -13.25 7.03 15.42
C LEU A 122 -12.93 8.18 16.39
N GLY A 123 -13.91 8.67 17.16
CA GLY A 123 -13.71 9.67 18.20
C GLY A 123 -12.89 9.20 19.42
N GLN A 124 -12.58 7.91 19.51
CA GLN A 124 -11.72 7.31 20.54
C GLN A 124 -10.30 7.04 20.04
N LEU A 125 -10.02 7.32 18.77
CA LEU A 125 -8.72 7.11 18.17
C LEU A 125 -7.98 8.44 18.10
N ASP A 126 -6.81 8.51 18.74
CA ASP A 126 -5.90 9.65 18.61
C ASP A 126 -5.09 9.57 17.31
N ARG A 127 -4.73 8.35 16.93
CA ARG A 127 -3.79 8.05 15.84
C ARG A 127 -4.13 6.74 15.15
N VAL A 128 -3.99 6.73 13.83
CA VAL A 128 -4.08 5.55 12.96
C VAL A 128 -2.82 5.51 12.12
N ILE A 129 -2.16 4.36 12.18
CA ILE A 129 -0.97 4.10 11.37
C ILE A 129 -1.32 2.96 10.44
N TYR A 130 -1.13 3.20 9.14
CA TYR A 130 -1.36 2.21 8.12
C TYR A 130 -0.07 1.91 7.36
N CYS A 131 0.09 0.64 7.03
CA CYS A 131 1.35 0.04 6.61
C CYS A 131 1.09 -1.26 5.85
N GLY A 132 2.14 -1.85 5.30
CA GLY A 132 2.12 -3.12 4.58
C GLY A 132 2.19 -2.95 3.06
N GLY A 133 2.71 -3.98 2.39
CA GLY A 133 3.08 -3.92 0.97
C GLY A 133 1.93 -3.68 -0.02
N SER A 134 0.68 -3.83 0.42
CA SER A 134 -0.52 -3.64 -0.42
C SER A 134 -1.05 -2.19 -0.37
N THR A 135 -0.58 -1.42 0.60
CA THR A 135 -1.01 -0.04 0.86
C THR A 135 -0.96 0.87 -0.37
N PRO A 136 0.08 0.83 -1.24
CA PRO A 136 0.13 1.72 -2.41
C PRO A 136 -1.08 1.61 -3.35
N PHE A 137 -1.78 0.47 -3.37
CA PHE A 137 -2.96 0.26 -4.22
C PHE A 137 -4.25 0.85 -3.64
N ILE A 138 -4.29 1.11 -2.34
CA ILE A 138 -5.51 1.55 -1.62
C ILE A 138 -5.30 2.83 -0.83
N GLU A 139 -4.16 3.51 -1.00
CA GLU A 139 -3.80 4.69 -0.22
C GLU A 139 -4.84 5.82 -0.34
N THR A 140 -5.29 6.13 -1.56
CA THR A 140 -6.35 7.14 -1.78
C THR A 140 -7.63 6.76 -1.03
N LEU A 141 -8.02 5.49 -1.08
CA LEU A 141 -9.24 4.99 -0.45
C LEU A 141 -9.15 5.05 1.08
N ILE A 142 -7.98 4.74 1.66
CA ILE A 142 -7.73 4.90 3.10
C ILE A 142 -7.81 6.37 3.50
N ASN A 143 -7.18 7.28 2.75
CA ASN A 143 -7.27 8.71 3.02
C ASN A 143 -8.72 9.21 2.96
N ASP A 144 -9.48 8.76 1.96
CA ASP A 144 -10.90 9.09 1.82
C ASP A 144 -11.76 8.53 2.96
N TYR A 145 -11.45 7.33 3.45
CA TYR A 145 -12.14 6.72 4.60
C TYR A 145 -12.01 7.57 5.87
N PHE A 146 -10.80 8.09 6.11
CA PHE A 146 -10.49 8.88 7.29
C PHE A 146 -10.62 10.40 7.09
N LYS A 147 -11.08 10.87 5.93
CA LYS A 147 -11.07 12.31 5.56
C LYS A 147 -11.78 13.26 6.55
N ASN A 148 -12.80 12.76 7.25
CA ASN A 148 -13.59 13.54 8.21
C ASN A 148 -13.17 13.29 9.67
N TRP A 149 -12.22 12.38 9.89
CA TRP A 149 -11.71 12.06 11.23
C TRP A 149 -10.66 13.10 11.64
N GLN A 150 -10.72 13.54 12.90
CA GLN A 150 -9.90 14.64 13.42
C GLN A 150 -8.56 14.19 14.03
N GLY A 151 -8.29 12.89 14.05
CA GLY A 151 -7.02 12.36 14.57
C GLY A 151 -5.89 12.38 13.54
N LYS A 152 -4.76 11.75 13.90
CA LYS A 152 -3.57 11.74 13.06
C LYS A 152 -3.45 10.46 12.24
N LEU A 153 -3.43 10.59 10.92
CA LEU A 153 -3.27 9.48 9.98
C LEU A 153 -1.84 9.43 9.42
N PHE A 154 -1.15 8.30 9.59
CA PHE A 154 0.22 8.12 9.11
C PHE A 154 0.37 6.91 8.19
N ASN A 155 1.12 7.09 7.11
CA ASN A 155 1.58 6.02 6.22
C ASN A 155 3.05 5.71 6.50
N THR A 156 3.39 4.46 6.82
CA THR A 156 4.77 4.05 7.02
C THR A 156 5.63 4.17 5.75
N ASN A 157 5.03 4.13 4.55
CA ASN A 157 5.77 4.35 3.30
C ASN A 157 6.49 5.70 3.26
N LYS A 158 5.91 6.74 3.87
CA LYS A 158 6.54 8.07 3.98
C LYS A 158 7.79 8.02 4.86
N ILE A 159 7.79 7.15 5.88
CA ILE A 159 8.94 6.93 6.76
C ILE A 159 10.07 6.18 6.03
N GLY A 160 9.76 5.43 4.96
CA GLY A 160 10.77 4.84 4.09
C GLY A 160 11.70 5.86 3.43
N ILE A 161 11.23 7.10 3.22
CA ILE A 161 12.06 8.20 2.71
C ILE A 161 13.02 8.69 3.79
N GLU A 162 12.53 8.89 5.02
CA GLU A 162 13.39 9.26 6.15
C GLU A 162 14.44 8.19 6.46
N LEU A 163 14.09 6.90 6.29
CA LEU A 163 15.04 5.80 6.38
C LEU A 163 16.17 5.97 5.35
N LEU A 164 15.85 6.33 4.10
CA LEU A 164 16.87 6.56 3.06
C LEU A 164 17.81 7.73 3.36
N GLU A 165 17.35 8.73 4.12
CA GLU A 165 18.19 9.85 4.57
C GLU A 165 19.08 9.46 5.75
N LYS A 166 18.57 8.62 6.64
CA LYS A 166 19.31 8.15 7.83
C LYS A 166 20.31 7.04 7.53
N LEU A 167 20.05 6.24 6.50
CA LEU A 167 20.99 5.23 6.04
C LEU A 167 22.10 5.91 5.24
N ASP A 168 23.31 5.94 5.79
CA ASP A 168 24.53 6.43 5.13
C ASP A 168 25.04 5.43 4.08
N LEU A 169 24.22 5.17 3.06
CA LEU A 169 24.53 4.24 1.97
C LEU A 169 25.34 4.95 0.89
N SER A 170 26.35 4.24 0.35
CA SER A 170 26.99 4.64 -0.91
C SER A 170 25.95 4.82 -2.02
N HIS A 171 26.23 5.67 -3.02
CA HIS A 171 25.30 5.93 -4.12
C HIS A 171 24.84 4.65 -4.83
N THR A 172 25.77 3.73 -5.14
CA THR A 172 25.47 2.43 -5.76
C THR A 172 24.56 1.56 -4.88
N SER A 173 24.83 1.53 -3.57
CA SER A 173 24.01 0.78 -2.62
C SER A 173 22.63 1.41 -2.48
N LYS A 174 22.54 2.74 -2.43
CA LYS A 174 21.28 3.47 -2.34
C LYS A 174 20.39 3.19 -3.55
N ASN A 175 20.94 3.23 -4.77
CA ASN A 175 20.19 2.92 -5.99
C ASN A 175 19.67 1.48 -5.97
N LYS A 176 20.52 0.49 -5.67
CA LYS A 176 20.09 -0.92 -5.53
C LYS A 176 19.03 -1.09 -4.44
N PHE A 177 19.18 -0.39 -3.32
CA PHE A 177 18.25 -0.45 -2.20
C PHE A 177 16.86 0.08 -2.60
N ILE A 178 16.82 1.20 -3.33
CA ILE A 178 15.60 1.77 -3.93
C ILE A 178 14.99 0.82 -4.97
N GLU A 179 15.79 0.32 -5.92
CA GLU A 179 15.36 -0.60 -6.98
C GLU A 179 14.77 -1.90 -6.43
N GLN A 180 15.31 -2.40 -5.31
CA GLN A 180 14.81 -3.59 -4.63
C GLN A 180 13.62 -3.28 -3.71
N TYR A 181 13.19 -2.03 -3.63
CA TYR A 181 12.08 -1.56 -2.80
C TYR A 181 12.28 -1.88 -1.29
N LEU A 182 13.53 -2.00 -0.88
CA LEU A 182 13.87 -2.25 0.52
C LEU A 182 13.49 -1.09 1.46
N PRO A 183 13.53 0.20 1.06
CA PRO A 183 13.08 1.31 1.90
C PRO A 183 11.69 1.11 2.45
N VAL A 184 10.73 0.74 1.59
CA VAL A 184 9.34 0.57 2.01
C VAL A 184 9.14 -0.74 2.75
N ARG A 185 9.79 -1.82 2.32
CA ARG A 185 9.72 -3.11 3.03
C ARG A 185 10.27 -3.04 4.45
N LEU A 186 11.24 -2.15 4.69
CA LEU A 186 11.88 -1.97 6.00
C LEU A 186 11.30 -0.77 6.78
N ALA A 187 10.52 0.10 6.13
CA ALA A 187 9.86 1.24 6.78
C ALA A 187 8.89 0.80 7.87
N ASP A 188 8.22 -0.33 7.69
CA ASP A 188 7.27 -0.88 8.67
C ASP A 188 7.96 -1.24 10.01
N ALA A 189 9.20 -1.74 9.96
CA ALA A 189 9.97 -2.09 11.16
C ALA A 189 10.75 -0.91 11.75
N TRP A 190 11.21 0.03 10.90
CA TRP A 190 12.09 1.13 11.29
C TRP A 190 11.34 2.41 11.67
N GLY A 191 10.24 2.71 10.98
CA GLY A 191 9.54 3.98 11.16
C GLY A 191 8.87 4.12 12.52
N GLU A 192 8.21 3.06 12.95
CA GLU A 192 7.69 2.94 14.32
C GLU A 192 8.81 2.98 15.36
N PHE A 193 9.92 2.28 15.13
CA PHE A 193 11.05 2.27 16.07
C PHE A 193 11.60 3.68 16.33
N ILE A 194 11.77 4.49 15.28
CA ILE A 194 12.32 5.84 15.40
C ILE A 194 11.33 6.81 16.07
N GLU A 195 10.04 6.75 15.71
CA GLU A 195 9.06 7.66 16.31
C GLU A 195 8.83 7.31 17.79
N LEU A 196 8.74 6.02 18.11
CA LEU A 196 8.59 5.53 19.49
C LEU A 196 9.87 5.73 20.33
N ALA A 197 11.06 5.54 19.76
CA ALA A 197 12.32 5.77 20.49
C ALA A 197 12.59 7.25 20.79
N ASN A 198 12.00 8.16 20.02
CA ASN A 198 12.10 9.60 20.25
C ASN A 198 11.01 10.16 21.19
N LEU A 199 10.02 9.34 21.58
CA LEU A 199 9.12 9.68 22.68
C LEU A 199 9.89 9.55 24.00
N LYS A 200 10.36 10.67 24.55
CA LYS A 200 10.79 10.71 25.94
C LYS A 200 9.57 10.41 26.84
N LEU A 201 9.62 9.29 27.55
CA LEU A 201 8.69 8.96 28.64
C LEU A 201 8.85 9.95 29.82
#